data_AF-A0A428KRX5-F1
#
_entry.id   AF-A0A428KRX5-F1
#
_cell.length_a   1.000
_cell.length_b   1.000
_cell.length_c   1.000
_cell.angle_alpha   90.00
_cell.angle_beta   90.00
_cell.angle_gamma   90.00
#
_symmetry.space_group_name_H-M   'P 1'
#
loop_
_entity.id
_entity.type
_entity.pdbx_description
1 polymer ?
#
loop_
_entity_poly.entity_id
_entity_poly.type
_entity_poly.pdbx_seq_one_letter_code
_entity_poly.pdbx_strand_id
1 'polypeptide(L)'
;MLALKRLVTILVMVFLLIALLVLLVPSVQSSFASMADSPESLFHGLFLTATVLLGLQLLTENLDSVLLRRDVAAREGKINELKARLYDHQLDQQRTAERPPVVPRTGVTTYPEHHQPTFPESDPALPNAPIDQPNSIIPPRNPNYPA
;
A
#
# COMPACT_ATOMS: atom_id res chain seq x y z
N MET A 1 5.32 -4.73 11.83
CA MET A 1 4.20 -5.63 11.52
C MET A 1 4.62 -6.81 10.65
N LEU A 2 5.26 -6.58 9.50
CA LEU A 2 5.66 -7.68 8.59
C LEU A 2 6.58 -8.74 9.23
N ALA A 3 7.61 -8.34 9.98
CA ALA A 3 8.51 -9.29 10.65
C ALA A 3 7.81 -10.09 11.76
N LEU A 4 6.97 -9.45 12.57
CA LEU A 4 6.18 -10.11 13.61
C LEU A 4 5.17 -11.09 13.01
N LYS A 5 4.44 -10.66 11.97
CA LYS A 5 3.50 -11.50 11.21
C LYS A 5 4.19 -12.73 10.64
N ARG A 6 5.37 -12.54 10.02
CA ARG A 6 6.21 -13.63 9.49
C ARG A 6 6.68 -14.58 10.59
N LEU A 7 7.10 -14.05 11.75
CA LEU A 7 7.51 -14.87 12.87
C LEU A 7 6.35 -15.74 13.39
N VAL A 8 5.17 -15.16 13.59
CA VAL A 8 3.99 -15.89 14.08
C VAL A 8 3.56 -16.95 13.06
N THR A 9 3.49 -16.61 11.77
CA THR A 9 3.18 -17.59 10.71
C THR A 9 4.20 -18.72 10.65
N ILE A 10 5.50 -18.43 10.70
CA ILE A 10 6.55 -19.47 10.70
C ILE A 10 6.39 -20.37 11.93
N LEU A 11 6.17 -19.80 13.11
CA LEU A 11 5.99 -20.57 14.35
C LEU A 11 4.77 -21.50 14.26
N VAL A 12 3.64 -20.98 13.74
CA VAL A 12 2.43 -21.79 13.50
C VAL A 12 2.70 -22.90 12.51
N MET A 13 3.36 -22.63 11.38
CA MET A 13 3.69 -23.65 10.38
C MET A 13 4.60 -24.74 10.94
N VAL A 14 5.65 -24.38 11.69
CA VAL A 14 6.55 -25.32 12.34
C VAL A 14 5.80 -26.16 13.37
N PHE A 15 4.96 -25.53 14.19
CA PHE A 15 4.13 -26.23 15.17
C PHE A 15 3.19 -27.22 14.48
N LEU A 16 2.51 -26.83 13.40
CA LEU A 16 1.62 -27.72 12.66
C LEU A 16 2.36 -28.90 12.04
N LEU A 17 3.56 -28.70 11.52
CA LEU A 17 4.39 -29.80 11.00
C LEU A 17 4.79 -30.79 12.09
N ILE A 18 5.24 -30.28 13.26
CA ILE A 18 5.60 -31.13 14.40
C ILE A 18 4.34 -31.84 14.92
N ALA A 19 3.23 -31.12 15.11
CA ALA A 19 1.98 -31.69 15.58
C ALA A 19 1.46 -32.78 14.64
N LEU A 20 1.51 -32.56 13.33
CA LEU A 20 1.13 -33.56 12.33
C LEU A 20 2.05 -34.79 12.38
N LEU A 21 3.36 -34.58 12.51
CA LEU A 21 4.33 -35.66 12.63
C LEU A 21 4.06 -36.51 13.87
N VAL A 22 3.81 -35.86 15.01
CA VAL A 22 3.39 -36.53 16.25
C VAL A 22 2.08 -37.28 16.00
N LEU A 23 1.08 -36.67 15.38
CA LEU A 23 -0.23 -37.30 15.20
C LEU A 23 -0.21 -38.52 14.25
N LEU A 24 0.62 -38.50 13.20
CA LEU A 24 0.65 -39.54 12.18
C LEU A 24 1.62 -40.68 12.48
N VAL A 25 2.69 -40.43 13.24
CA VAL A 25 3.80 -41.39 13.39
C VAL A 25 3.82 -41.95 14.82
N PRO A 26 3.45 -43.23 15.03
CA PRO A 26 3.38 -43.84 16.37
C PRO A 26 4.71 -43.82 17.13
N SER A 27 5.85 -43.94 16.44
CA SER A 27 7.19 -43.87 17.07
C SER A 27 7.53 -42.47 17.60
N VAL A 28 6.95 -41.43 16.99
CA VAL A 28 7.09 -40.06 17.46
C VAL A 28 6.16 -39.85 18.66
N GLN A 29 4.93 -40.37 18.62
CA GLN A 29 4.01 -40.31 19.77
C GLN A 29 4.61 -40.90 21.04
N SER A 30 5.22 -42.09 20.98
CA SER A 30 5.81 -42.71 22.17
C SER A 30 6.97 -41.89 22.76
N SER A 31 7.74 -41.20 21.91
CA SER A 31 8.83 -40.33 22.31
C SER A 31 8.35 -39.05 23.01
N PHE A 32 7.20 -38.51 22.61
CA PHE A 32 6.61 -37.32 23.25
C PHE A 32 5.68 -37.68 24.42
N ALA A 33 5.01 -38.83 24.38
CA ALA A 33 4.13 -39.30 25.46
C ALA A 33 4.93 -39.61 26.73
N SER A 34 6.17 -40.11 26.60
CA SER A 34 7.08 -40.27 27.74
C SER A 34 7.46 -38.94 28.41
N MET A 35 7.40 -37.83 27.66
CA MET A 35 7.65 -36.47 28.17
C MET A 35 6.38 -35.81 28.73
N ALA A 36 5.21 -36.20 28.22
CA ALA A 36 3.92 -35.65 28.61
C ALA A 36 3.23 -36.41 29.75
N ASP A 37 3.86 -37.45 30.32
CA ASP A 37 3.31 -38.32 31.39
C ASP A 37 2.18 -39.25 30.91
N SER A 38 1.25 -38.76 30.07
CA SER A 38 0.18 -39.58 29.47
C SER A 38 -0.15 -39.22 28.01
N PRO A 39 -0.74 -40.14 27.22
CA PRO A 39 -1.19 -39.81 25.86
C PRO A 39 -2.30 -38.75 25.83
N GLU A 40 -3.23 -38.80 26.81
CA GLU A 40 -4.36 -37.85 26.88
C GLU A 40 -3.88 -36.41 27.10
N SER A 41 -2.93 -36.22 28.01
CA SER A 41 -2.35 -34.91 28.28
C SER A 41 -1.52 -34.39 27.12
N LEU A 42 -0.83 -35.25 26.36
CA LEU A 42 -0.17 -34.89 25.10
C LEU A 42 -1.17 -34.31 24.09
N PHE A 43 -2.30 -34.97 23.87
CA PHE A 43 -3.31 -34.49 22.93
C PHE A 43 -3.99 -33.20 23.42
N HIS A 44 -4.30 -33.10 24.71
CA HIS A 44 -4.83 -31.86 25.30
C HIS A 44 -3.83 -30.71 25.22
N GLY A 45 -2.55 -30.96 25.49
CA GLY A 45 -1.48 -30.00 25.32
C GLY A 45 -1.39 -29.50 23.89
N LEU A 46 -1.33 -30.41 22.91
CA LEU A 46 -1.34 -30.05 21.49
C LEU A 46 -2.58 -29.24 21.11
N PHE A 47 -3.77 -29.65 21.55
CA PHE A 47 -5.02 -28.96 21.25
C PHE A 47 -5.06 -27.54 21.84
N LEU A 48 -4.68 -27.37 23.11
CA LEU A 48 -4.64 -26.07 23.76
C LEU A 48 -3.62 -25.15 23.07
N THR A 49 -2.43 -25.68 22.80
CA THR A 49 -1.36 -24.93 22.13
C THR A 49 -1.78 -24.54 20.71
N ALA A 50 -2.41 -25.46 19.97
CA ALA A 50 -2.96 -25.19 18.64
C ALA A 50 -4.01 -24.09 18.69
N THR A 51 -4.92 -24.13 19.67
CA THR A 51 -5.97 -23.12 19.84
C THR A 51 -5.38 -21.73 20.11
N VAL A 52 -4.38 -21.65 21.01
CA VAL A 52 -3.69 -20.39 21.32
C VAL A 52 -2.95 -19.85 20.10
N LEU A 53 -2.20 -20.70 19.40
CA LEU A 53 -1.42 -20.31 18.22
C LEU A 53 -2.32 -19.87 17.06
N LEU A 54 -3.42 -20.59 16.82
CA LEU A 54 -4.39 -20.23 15.80
C LEU A 54 -5.08 -18.91 16.16
N GLY A 55 -5.49 -18.73 17.41
CA GLY A 55 -6.05 -17.48 17.91
C GLY A 55 -5.09 -16.30 17.71
N LEU A 56 -3.82 -16.48 18.06
CA LEU A 56 -2.77 -15.47 17.86
C LEU A 56 -2.59 -15.15 16.37
N GLN A 57 -2.57 -16.17 15.50
CA GLN A 57 -2.47 -16.00 14.06
C GLN A 57 -3.64 -15.17 13.52
N LEU A 58 -4.88 -15.52 13.86
CA LEU A 58 -6.05 -14.74 13.45
C LEU A 58 -6.00 -13.30 13.95
N LEU A 59 -5.62 -13.09 15.21
CA LEU A 59 -5.52 -11.74 15.77
C LEU A 59 -4.50 -10.91 15.01
N THR A 60 -3.32 -11.47 14.71
CA THR A 60 -2.30 -10.75 13.94
C THR A 60 -2.74 -10.40 12.53
N GLU A 61 -3.45 -11.30 11.82
CA GLU A 61 -3.99 -11.04 10.48
C GLU A 61 -5.10 -9.98 10.48
N ASN A 62 -5.97 -10.00 11.50
CA ASN A 62 -7.01 -8.99 11.68
C ASN A 62 -6.42 -7.61 12.01
N LEU A 63 -5.42 -7.54 12.90
CA LEU A 63 -4.74 -6.30 13.23
C LEU A 63 -4.03 -5.70 12.02
N ASP A 64 -3.34 -6.51 11.22
CA ASP A 64 -2.69 -6.07 9.99
C ASP A 64 -3.70 -5.47 9.00
N SER A 65 -4.86 -6.13 8.82
CA SER A 65 -5.94 -5.66 7.95
C SER A 65 -6.55 -4.34 8.43
N VAL A 66 -6.76 -4.18 9.73
CA VAL A 66 -7.31 -2.94 10.31
C VAL A 66 -6.31 -1.80 10.21
N LEU A 67 -5.03 -2.06 10.49
CA LEU A 67 -3.97 -1.06 10.36
C LEU A 67 -3.83 -0.57 8.92
N LEU A 68 -3.85 -1.48 7.95
CA LEU A 68 -3.77 -1.11 6.54
C LEU A 68 -4.97 -0.22 6.12
N ARG A 69 -6.19 -0.59 6.53
CA ARG A 69 -7.41 0.20 6.26
C ARG A 69 -7.32 1.61 6.84
N ARG A 70 -6.79 1.74 8.06
CA ARG A 70 -6.60 3.04 8.71
C ARG A 70 -5.60 3.90 7.95
N ASP A 71 -4.48 3.32 7.54
CA ASP A 71 -3.45 4.04 6.79
C ASP A 71 -3.95 4.48 5.41
N VAL A 72 -4.76 3.66 4.74
CA VAL A 72 -5.43 4.01 3.48
C VAL A 72 -6.40 5.17 3.69
N ALA A 73 -7.29 5.10 4.68
CA ALA A 73 -8.24 6.17 4.98
C ALA A 73 -7.54 7.51 5.29
N ALA A 74 -6.43 7.47 6.02
CA ALA A 74 -5.61 8.65 6.30
C ALA A 74 -4.98 9.26 5.03
N ARG A 75 -4.55 8.41 4.08
CA ARG A 75 -4.01 8.85 2.78
C ARG A 75 -5.11 9.42 1.89
N GLU A 76 -6.28 8.77 1.84
CA GLU A 76 -7.44 9.23 1.07
C GLU A 76 -7.94 10.61 1.55
N GLY A 77 -7.95 10.86 2.86
CA GLY A 77 -8.30 12.17 3.41
C GLY A 77 -7.37 13.28 2.93
N LYS A 78 -6.06 13.04 2.93
CA LYS A 78 -5.06 14.00 2.40
C LYS A 78 -5.21 14.22 0.90
N ILE A 79 -5.48 13.16 0.14
CA ILE A 79 -5.72 13.27 -1.30
C ILE A 79 -6.97 14.11 -1.55
N ASN A 80 -8.03 13.92 -0.78
CA ASN A 80 -9.25 14.71 -0.92
C ASN A 80 -9.00 16.19 -0.61
N GLU A 81 -8.25 16.49 0.44
CA GLU A 81 -7.85 17.86 0.76
C GLU A 81 -7.01 18.50 -0.35
N LEU A 82 -6.01 17.78 -0.88
CA LEU A 82 -5.18 18.28 -1.98
C LEU A 82 -6.00 18.50 -3.26
N LYS A 83 -6.95 17.61 -3.56
CA LYS A 83 -7.89 17.78 -4.67
C LYS A 83 -8.76 19.01 -4.49
N ALA A 84 -9.29 19.24 -3.28
CA ALA A 84 -10.05 20.44 -2.97
C ALA A 84 -9.21 21.71 -3.16
N ARG A 85 -7.97 21.72 -2.64
CA ARG A 85 -7.05 22.86 -2.82
C ARG A 85 -6.73 23.11 -4.30
N LEU A 86 -6.50 22.07 -5.10
CA LEU A 86 -6.28 22.22 -6.55
C LEU A 86 -7.51 22.77 -7.25
N TYR A 87 -8.70 22.31 -6.89
CA TYR A 87 -9.95 22.80 -7.44
C TYR A 87 -10.19 24.27 -7.07
N ASP A 88 -9.95 24.65 -5.81
CA ASP A 88 -10.06 26.04 -5.34
C ASP A 88 -9.06 26.94 -6.09
N HIS A 89 -7.81 26.50 -6.29
CA HIS A 89 -6.82 27.23 -7.07
C HIS A 89 -7.24 27.41 -8.54
N GLN A 90 -7.80 26.38 -9.18
CA GLN A 90 -8.30 26.49 -10.56
C GLN A 90 -9.47 27.47 -10.66
N LEU A 91 -10.38 27.45 -9.68
CA LEU A 91 -11.52 28.37 -9.63
C LEU A 91 -11.09 29.82 -9.41
N ASP A 92 -10.10 30.06 -8.52
CA ASP A 92 -9.55 31.40 -8.29
C ASP A 92 -8.81 31.95 -9.53
N GLN A 93 -8.09 31.10 -10.25
CA GLN A 93 -7.47 31.47 -11.52
C GLN A 93 -8.53 31.83 -12.59
N GLN A 94 -9.61 31.05 -12.70
CA GLN A 94 -10.71 31.37 -13.60
C GLN A 94 -11.39 32.69 -13.24
N ARG A 95 -11.69 32.93 -11.96
CA ARG A 95 -12.26 34.22 -11.51
C ARG A 95 -11.33 35.40 -11.75
N THR A 96 -10.02 35.20 -11.61
CA THR A 96 -9.03 36.25 -11.91
C THR A 96 -8.96 36.52 -13.41
N ALA A 97 -9.10 35.50 -14.25
CA ALA A 97 -9.17 35.63 -15.71
C ALA A 97 -10.50 36.26 -16.20
N GLU A 98 -11.61 36.02 -15.51
CA GLU A 98 -12.92 36.62 -15.82
C GLU A 98 -13.10 38.03 -15.24
N ARG A 99 -12.24 38.45 -14.29
CA ARG A 99 -12.26 39.82 -13.79
C ARG A 99 -11.73 40.75 -14.89
N PRO A 100 -12.50 41.75 -15.35
CA PRO A 100 -12.02 42.69 -16.34
C PRO A 100 -10.75 43.37 -15.81
N PRO A 101 -9.69 43.52 -16.62
CA PRO A 101 -8.49 44.21 -16.17
C PRO A 101 -8.85 45.65 -15.79
N VAL A 102 -8.71 45.99 -14.51
CA VAL A 102 -8.69 47.40 -14.08
C VAL A 102 -7.35 47.95 -14.57
N VAL A 103 -7.38 48.61 -15.72
CA VAL A 103 -6.24 49.21 -16.41
C VAL A 103 -5.69 50.37 -15.57
N PRO A 104 -4.44 50.33 -15.05
CA PRO A 104 -3.71 51.55 -14.77
C PRO A 104 -3.21 52.07 -16.12
N ARG A 105 -3.83 53.15 -16.61
CA ARG A 105 -3.42 53.82 -17.83
C ARG A 105 -2.06 54.48 -17.59
N THR A 106 -0.97 53.87 -18.03
CA THR A 106 0.29 54.56 -18.41
C THR A 106 1.25 53.61 -19.12
N GLY A 107 1.48 53.87 -20.41
CA GLY A 107 2.79 53.80 -21.07
C GLY A 107 3.50 52.45 -21.25
N VAL A 108 3.69 52.11 -22.53
CA VAL A 108 4.71 51.21 -23.11
C VAL A 108 4.40 49.70 -23.07
N THR A 109 4.00 49.20 -24.24
CA THR A 109 3.92 47.79 -24.59
C THR A 109 5.33 47.21 -24.68
N THR A 110 5.73 46.38 -23.70
CA THR A 110 6.78 45.38 -23.89
C THR A 110 6.12 44.02 -23.74
N TYR A 111 6.20 43.21 -24.81
CA TYR A 111 5.72 41.83 -24.78
C TYR A 111 6.58 41.02 -23.80
N PRO A 112 6.00 40.27 -22.86
CA PRO A 112 6.78 39.32 -22.09
C PRO A 112 7.20 38.18 -23.02
N GLU A 113 8.50 38.07 -23.25
CA GLU A 113 9.15 36.98 -23.97
C GLU A 113 8.75 35.64 -23.34
N HIS A 114 8.08 34.79 -24.12
CA HIS A 114 7.70 33.43 -23.73
C HIS A 114 8.96 32.65 -23.36
N HIS A 115 9.29 32.60 -22.07
CA HIS A 115 10.24 31.64 -21.54
C HIS A 115 9.58 30.26 -21.64
N GLN A 116 9.87 29.55 -22.74
CA GLN A 116 9.66 28.12 -22.80
C GLN A 116 10.42 27.47 -21.65
N PRO A 117 9.76 26.67 -20.79
CA PRO A 117 10.49 25.88 -19.82
C PRO A 117 11.21 24.76 -20.56
N THR A 118 12.49 24.94 -20.85
CA THR A 118 13.39 23.83 -21.14
C THR A 118 13.57 23.04 -19.85
N PHE A 119 12.97 21.87 -19.76
CA PHE A 119 13.38 20.84 -18.81
C PHE A 119 13.62 19.52 -19.57
N PRO A 120 14.52 18.63 -19.08
CA PRO A 120 15.11 18.67 -17.74
C PRO A 120 16.65 18.74 -17.72
N GLU A 121 17.17 19.64 -16.89
CA GLU A 121 18.49 19.43 -16.30
C GLU A 121 18.41 18.17 -15.43
N SER A 122 19.34 17.26 -15.69
CA SER A 122 19.38 15.92 -15.12
C SER A 122 19.65 16.03 -13.62
N ASP A 123 18.64 15.81 -12.78
CA ASP A 123 18.85 15.66 -11.34
C ASP A 123 19.57 14.32 -11.08
N PRO A 124 20.81 14.32 -10.56
CA PRO A 124 21.57 13.10 -10.32
C PRO A 124 21.05 12.26 -9.13
N ALA A 125 19.99 12.70 -8.44
CA ALA A 125 19.37 11.96 -7.35
C ALA A 125 18.26 10.98 -7.79
N LEU A 126 17.86 10.97 -9.07
CA LEU A 126 16.81 10.08 -9.58
C LEU A 126 17.43 8.90 -10.36
N PRO A 127 17.25 7.64 -9.91
CA PRO A 127 17.69 6.48 -10.67
C PRO A 127 16.92 6.39 -11.98
N ASN A 128 17.67 6.45 -13.09
CA ASN A 128 17.20 6.34 -14.47
C ASN A 128 16.20 5.18 -14.65
N ALA A 129 14.91 5.50 -14.74
CA ALA A 129 13.91 4.58 -15.27
C ALA A 129 13.79 4.80 -16.79
N PRO A 130 13.85 3.74 -17.62
CA PRO A 130 13.75 3.87 -19.08
C PRO A 130 12.45 4.55 -19.54
N ILE A 131 12.56 5.51 -20.46
CA ILE A 131 11.48 6.31 -21.04
C ILE A 131 10.77 5.54 -22.16
N ASP A 132 10.34 4.29 -21.91
CA ASP A 132 9.66 3.46 -22.92
C ASP A 132 8.20 3.12 -22.55
N GLN A 133 7.62 3.80 -21.56
CA GLN A 133 6.18 3.73 -21.31
C GLN A 133 5.47 4.95 -21.92
N PRO A 134 4.64 4.78 -22.96
CA PRO A 134 3.79 5.86 -23.42
C PRO A 134 2.83 6.23 -22.29
N ASN A 135 2.88 7.50 -21.88
CA ASN A 135 1.97 8.06 -20.89
C ASN A 135 0.50 7.82 -21.33
N SER A 136 -0.21 7.04 -20.53
CA SER A 136 -1.63 6.63 -20.68
C SER A 136 -2.64 7.79 -20.58
N ILE A 137 -2.23 9.03 -20.84
CA ILE A 137 -3.07 10.23 -20.74
C ILE A 137 -3.84 10.49 -22.05
N ILE A 138 -3.44 9.86 -23.16
CA ILE A 138 -4.09 10.01 -24.47
C ILE A 138 -4.83 8.71 -24.82
N PRO A 139 -6.18 8.71 -24.92
CA PRO A 139 -6.89 7.53 -25.42
C PRO A 139 -6.49 7.27 -26.89
N PRO A 140 -6.40 5.99 -27.31
CA PRO A 140 -5.99 5.67 -28.68
C PRO A 140 -6.97 6.29 -29.68
N ARG A 141 -6.43 6.98 -30.69
CA ARG A 141 -7.19 7.52 -31.82
C ARG A 141 -7.90 6.36 -32.53
N ASN A 142 -9.23 6.41 -32.58
CA ASN A 142 -10.05 5.44 -33.31
C ASN A 142 -9.81 5.62 -34.83
N PRO A 143 -9.33 4.59 -35.55
CA PRO A 143 -9.02 4.68 -36.97
C PRO A 143 -10.25 4.82 -37.89
N ASN A 144 -11.47 4.73 -37.36
CA ASN A 144 -12.70 4.77 -38.15
C ASN A 144 -13.37 6.16 -38.27
N TYR A 145 -12.70 7.25 -37.90
CA TYR A 145 -13.23 8.61 -38.12
C TYR A 145 -12.59 9.28 -39.35
N PRO A 146 -13.38 9.66 -40.38
CA PRO A 146 -12.88 10.51 -41.45
C PRO A 146 -12.61 11.94 -40.92
N ALA A 147 -11.63 12.58 -41.55
CA ALA A 147 -11.10 13.90 -41.21
C ALA A 147 -12.12 15.04 -41.39
#